data_AF-A0A314W8G5-F1
#
_entry.id   AF-A0A314W8G5-F1
#
_cell.length_a   1.000
_cell.length_b   1.000
_cell.length_c   1.000
_cell.angle_alpha   90.00
_cell.angle_beta   90.00
_cell.angle_gamma   90.00
#
_symmetry.space_group_name_H-M   'P 1'
#
loop_
_entity.id
_entity.type
_entity.pdbx_description
1 polymer ?
#
loop_
_entity_poly.entity_id
_entity_poly.type
_entity_poly.pdbx_seq_one_letter_code
_entity_poly.pdbx_strand_id
1 'polypeptide(L)'
;KLFLKRIFFNPLILSILFSIIVKVLDLNFGTGPVNYTLTKLSECTMPVGLLALGIILSQVSSNIISTLTLSIAFLKLIISPLLLFFFGFIFFDAKIHDLEGALLVSVGPCGAMALAFCAAYNVSPDGLVKAIFLSTALSLLSIILMIQLL
;
A
#
# COMPACT_ATOMS: atom_id res chain seq x y z
N LYS A 1 -22.39 -18.10 -4.77
CA LYS A 1 -21.44 -19.10 -4.20
C LYS A 1 -20.04 -19.09 -4.83
N LEU A 2 -19.86 -18.75 -6.13
CA LEU A 2 -18.52 -18.73 -6.78
C LEU A 2 -17.60 -17.58 -6.32
N PHE A 3 -18.18 -16.41 -6.00
CA PHE A 3 -17.43 -15.19 -5.62
C PHE A 3 -16.72 -15.30 -4.26
N LEU A 4 -17.41 -15.85 -3.26
CA LEU A 4 -16.84 -16.09 -1.93
C LEU A 4 -15.66 -17.06 -1.97
N LYS A 5 -15.75 -18.09 -2.83
CA LYS A 5 -14.64 -19.03 -3.06
C LYS A 5 -13.44 -18.29 -3.67
N ARG A 6 -13.63 -17.48 -4.71
CA ARG A 6 -12.54 -16.68 -5.31
C ARG A 6 -11.87 -15.70 -4.33
N ILE A 7 -12.63 -15.11 -3.39
CA ILE A 7 -12.08 -14.24 -2.35
C ILE A 7 -11.22 -15.04 -1.36
N PHE A 8 -11.72 -16.16 -0.84
CA PHE A 8 -10.95 -16.99 0.10
C PHE A 8 -9.70 -17.62 -0.53
N PHE A 9 -9.73 -17.89 -1.84
CA PHE A 9 -8.57 -18.38 -2.60
C PHE A 9 -7.68 -17.24 -3.14
N ASN A 10 -7.87 -15.99 -2.69
CA ASN A 10 -6.93 -14.92 -3.01
C ASN A 10 -5.62 -15.17 -2.22
N PRO A 11 -4.47 -15.30 -2.90
CA PRO A 11 -3.19 -15.59 -2.25
C PRO A 11 -2.82 -14.57 -1.17
N LEU A 12 -3.28 -13.32 -1.27
CA LEU A 12 -3.02 -12.26 -0.30
C LEU A 12 -3.76 -12.49 1.01
N ILE A 13 -5.06 -12.81 0.93
CA ILE A 13 -5.87 -13.12 2.11
C ILE A 13 -5.35 -14.40 2.76
N LEU A 14 -5.00 -15.40 1.94
CA LEU A 14 -4.45 -16.66 2.42
C LEU A 14 -3.12 -16.45 3.16
N SER A 15 -2.24 -15.58 2.65
CA SER A 15 -0.97 -15.23 3.30
C SER A 15 -1.17 -14.60 4.69
N ILE A 16 -2.11 -13.67 4.81
CA ILE A 16 -2.43 -13.02 6.10
C ILE A 16 -3.00 -14.03 7.08
N LEU A 17 -3.95 -14.87 6.64
CA LEU A 17 -4.52 -15.94 7.47
C LEU A 17 -3.46 -16.92 7.94
N PHE A 18 -2.55 -17.33 7.05
CA PHE A 18 -1.46 -18.23 7.38
C PHE A 18 -0.51 -17.60 8.41
N SER A 19 -0.19 -16.30 8.28
CA SER A 19 0.64 -15.58 9.26
C SER A 19 0.00 -15.56 10.65
N ILE A 20 -1.31 -15.36 10.73
CA ILE A 20 -2.05 -15.41 12.00
C ILE A 20 -1.99 -16.82 12.60
N ILE A 21 -2.22 -17.86 11.79
CA ILE A 21 -2.17 -19.27 12.24
C ILE A 21 -0.80 -19.61 12.81
N VAL A 22 0.28 -19.24 12.11
CA VAL A 22 1.67 -19.41 12.55
C VAL A 22 1.91 -18.75 13.91
N LYS A 23 1.42 -17.51 14.08
CA LYS A 23 1.56 -16.76 15.34
C LYS A 23 0.78 -17.39 16.49
N VAL A 24 -0.44 -17.90 16.23
CA VAL A 24 -1.29 -18.54 17.25
C VAL A 24 -0.71 -19.89 17.70
N LEU A 25 -0.10 -20.64 16.77
CA LEU A 25 0.57 -21.91 17.06
C LEU A 25 1.98 -21.74 17.67
N ASP A 26 2.41 -20.49 17.89
CA ASP A 26 3.74 -20.11 18.38
C ASP A 26 4.90 -20.82 17.65
N LEU A 27 4.73 -20.98 16.32
CA LEU A 27 5.71 -21.64 15.47
C LEU A 27 6.91 -20.72 15.29
N ASN A 28 7.91 -20.92 16.15
CA ASN A 28 9.11 -20.11 16.17
C ASN A 28 10.13 -20.64 15.16
N PHE A 29 10.28 -19.95 14.02
CA PHE A 29 11.22 -20.35 12.97
C PHE A 29 12.70 -20.01 13.29
N GLY A 30 12.99 -19.41 14.45
CA GLY A 30 14.33 -19.18 14.98
C GLY A 30 15.28 -18.44 14.02
N THR A 31 16.60 -18.62 14.17
CA THR A 31 17.63 -18.11 13.24
C THR A 31 17.98 -19.11 12.14
N GLY A 32 17.09 -20.08 11.89
CA GLY A 32 17.31 -21.13 10.91
C GLY A 32 17.33 -20.62 9.45
N PRO A 33 17.74 -21.47 8.50
CA PRO A 33 17.76 -21.12 7.07
C PRO A 33 16.38 -20.73 6.54
N VAL A 34 15.30 -21.25 7.13
CA VAL A 34 13.91 -20.88 6.78
C VAL A 34 13.61 -19.43 7.13
N ASN A 35 13.97 -18.94 8.33
CA ASN A 35 13.72 -17.55 8.69
C ASN A 35 14.59 -16.59 7.87
N TYR A 36 15.85 -16.95 7.61
CA TYR A 36 16.73 -16.15 6.77
C TYR A 36 16.17 -15.97 5.35
N THR A 37 15.74 -17.07 4.72
CA THR A 37 15.15 -17.03 3.37
C THR A 37 13.84 -16.24 3.34
N LEU A 38 12.94 -16.44 4.31
CA LEU A 38 11.68 -15.69 4.41
C LEU A 38 11.93 -14.18 4.61
N THR A 39 12.86 -13.81 5.49
CA THR A 39 13.21 -12.41 5.74
C THR A 39 13.77 -11.76 4.48
N LYS A 40 14.77 -12.39 3.84
CA LYS A 40 15.37 -11.85 2.61
C LYS A 40 14.38 -11.78 1.45
N LEU A 41 13.46 -12.74 1.33
CA LEU A 41 12.42 -12.70 0.32
C LEU A 41 11.42 -11.56 0.55
N SER A 42 11.06 -11.32 1.82
CA SER A 42 10.16 -10.21 2.19
C SER A 42 10.79 -8.84 1.93
N GLU A 43 12.09 -8.67 2.22
CA GLU A 43 12.85 -7.45 1.95
C GLU A 43 12.90 -7.14 0.44
N CYS A 44 13.00 -8.16 -0.41
CA CYS A 44 13.03 -8.00 -1.86
C CYS A 44 11.67 -7.70 -2.49
N THR A 45 10.56 -7.92 -1.78
CA THR A 45 9.21 -7.79 -2.37
C THR A 45 8.92 -6.34 -2.79
N MET A 46 9.31 -5.38 -1.97
CA MET A 46 9.11 -3.95 -2.25
C MET A 46 9.90 -3.47 -3.47
N PRO A 47 11.24 -3.64 -3.56
CA PRO A 47 12.00 -3.16 -4.71
C PRO A 47 11.59 -3.86 -6.02
N VAL A 48 11.26 -5.16 -5.98
CA VAL A 48 10.77 -5.88 -7.17
C VAL A 48 9.42 -5.35 -7.63
N GLY A 49 8.50 -5.07 -6.70
CA GLY A 49 7.20 -4.47 -7.02
C GLY A 49 7.32 -3.07 -7.62
N LEU A 50 8.20 -2.22 -7.08
CA LEU A 50 8.48 -0.88 -7.61
C LEU A 50 9.18 -0.92 -8.98
N LEU A 51 10.06 -1.89 -9.22
CA LEU A 51 10.67 -2.10 -10.53
C LEU A 51 9.62 -2.50 -11.57
N ALA A 52 8.74 -3.45 -11.23
CA ALA A 52 7.65 -3.87 -12.11
C ALA A 52 6.69 -2.71 -12.43
N LEU A 53 6.35 -1.89 -11.43
CA LEU A 53 5.62 -0.64 -11.60
C LEU A 53 6.29 0.29 -12.63
N GLY A 54 7.61 0.47 -12.53
CA GLY A 54 8.38 1.29 -13.48
C GLY A 54 8.37 0.75 -14.92
N ILE A 55 8.45 -0.57 -15.09
CA ILE A 55 8.36 -1.22 -16.40
C ILE A 55 6.99 -0.97 -17.03
N ILE A 56 5.90 -1.13 -16.27
CA ILE A 56 4.54 -0.88 -16.76
C ILE A 56 4.37 0.62 -17.09
N LEU A 57 4.89 1.52 -16.24
CA LEU A 57 4.82 2.97 -16.49
C LEU A 57 5.51 3.36 -17.79
N SER A 58 6.65 2.74 -18.10
CA SER A 58 7.38 2.97 -19.36
C SER A 58 6.51 2.71 -20.60
N GLN A 59 5.64 1.70 -20.53
CA GLN A 59 4.73 1.35 -21.62
C GLN A 59 3.56 2.34 -21.77
N VAL A 60 3.20 3.05 -20.71
CA VAL A 60 2.03 3.96 -20.65
C VAL A 60 2.44 5.40 -20.36
N SER A 61 3.68 5.80 -20.69
CA SER A 61 4.26 7.09 -20.26
C SER A 61 3.65 8.33 -20.94
N SER A 62 2.76 8.19 -21.92
CA SER A 62 2.11 9.34 -22.57
C SER A 62 1.09 9.99 -21.63
N ASN A 63 1.10 11.33 -21.49
CA ASN A 63 0.18 12.08 -20.63
C ASN A 63 0.06 11.50 -19.19
N ILE A 64 1.15 11.57 -18.43
CA ILE A 64 1.22 11.15 -17.02
C ILE A 64 0.28 11.99 -16.16
N ILE A 65 0.24 13.30 -16.44
CA ILE A 65 -0.61 14.26 -15.75
C ILE A 65 -1.93 14.35 -16.53
N SER A 66 -2.98 13.78 -15.97
CA SER A 66 -4.35 13.95 -16.42
C SER A 66 -5.22 14.41 -15.26
N THR A 67 -6.38 14.97 -15.55
CA THR A 67 -7.35 15.37 -14.51
C THR A 67 -7.72 14.21 -13.60
N LEU A 68 -7.84 13.00 -14.15
CA LEU A 68 -8.12 11.78 -13.39
C LEU A 68 -6.95 11.41 -12.48
N THR A 69 -5.72 11.36 -12.98
CA THR A 69 -4.55 10.95 -12.18
C THR A 69 -4.28 11.94 -11.05
N LEU A 70 -4.46 13.24 -11.32
CA LEU A 70 -4.36 14.29 -10.32
C LEU A 70 -5.45 14.17 -9.25
N SER A 71 -6.70 13.89 -9.65
CA SER A 71 -7.80 13.73 -8.70
C SER A 71 -7.58 12.57 -7.73
N ILE A 72 -7.06 11.44 -8.22
CA ILE A 72 -6.76 10.25 -7.40
C ILE A 72 -5.62 10.57 -6.41
N ALA A 73 -4.55 11.20 -6.90
CA ALA A 73 -3.43 11.60 -6.06
C ALA A 73 -3.86 12.59 -4.98
N PHE A 74 -4.68 13.59 -5.33
CA PHE A 74 -5.23 14.58 -4.40
C PHE A 74 -6.13 13.92 -3.35
N LEU A 75 -7.04 13.02 -3.76
CA LEU A 75 -7.90 12.27 -2.84
C LEU A 75 -7.05 11.49 -1.83
N LYS A 76 -6.01 10.80 -2.30
CA LYS A 76 -5.18 9.99 -1.41
C LYS A 76 -4.33 10.85 -0.48
N LEU A 77 -3.68 11.90 -0.98
CA LEU A 77 -2.70 12.67 -0.21
C LEU A 77 -3.31 13.72 0.72
N ILE A 78 -4.48 14.27 0.40
CA ILE A 78 -5.10 15.34 1.20
C ILE A 78 -6.30 14.83 1.98
N ILE A 79 -7.22 14.10 1.34
CA ILE A 79 -8.44 13.64 2.02
C ILE A 79 -8.13 12.55 3.04
N SER A 80 -7.19 11.64 2.77
CA SER A 80 -6.79 10.60 3.73
C SER A 80 -6.28 11.18 5.06
N PRO A 81 -5.30 12.12 5.10
CA PRO A 81 -4.84 12.66 6.38
C PRO A 81 -5.90 13.52 7.05
N LEU A 82 -6.70 14.29 6.30
CA LEU A 82 -7.82 15.06 6.86
C LEU A 82 -8.82 14.17 7.59
N LEU A 83 -9.20 13.04 7.00
CA LEU A 83 -10.09 12.07 7.63
C LEU A 83 -9.47 11.50 8.91
N LEU A 84 -8.17 11.18 8.88
CA LEU A 84 -7.47 10.67 10.05
C LEU A 84 -7.38 11.70 11.17
N PHE A 85 -7.12 12.97 10.87
CA PHE A 85 -7.16 14.05 11.86
C PHE A 85 -8.56 14.21 12.44
N PHE A 86 -9.57 14.22 11.57
CA PHE A 86 -10.96 14.37 11.98
C PHE A 86 -11.42 13.24 12.90
N PHE A 87 -11.23 11.98 12.51
CA PHE A 87 -11.64 10.84 13.34
C PHE A 87 -10.73 10.64 14.55
N GLY A 88 -9.41 10.72 14.36
CA GLY A 88 -8.42 10.48 15.42
C GLY A 88 -8.54 11.42 16.60
N PHE A 89 -8.61 12.73 16.35
CA PHE A 89 -8.64 13.72 17.42
C PHE A 89 -10.05 14.02 17.92
N ILE A 90 -11.07 14.05 17.06
CA ILE A 90 -12.42 14.46 17.48
C ILE A 90 -13.22 13.30 18.06
N PHE A 91 -13.12 12.10 17.48
CA PHE A 91 -13.92 10.94 17.94
C PHE A 91 -13.19 10.06 18.95
N PHE A 92 -11.88 9.89 18.80
CA PHE A 92 -11.11 8.96 19.63
C PHE A 92 -10.25 9.63 20.70
N ASP A 93 -10.16 10.98 20.72
CA ASP A 93 -9.30 11.76 21.63
C ASP A 93 -7.87 11.21 21.75
N ALA A 94 -7.36 10.69 20.63
CA ALA A 94 -6.13 9.95 20.61
C ALA A 94 -4.93 10.89 20.47
N LYS A 95 -3.83 10.57 21.16
CA LYS A 95 -2.61 11.38 21.09
C LYS A 95 -1.86 11.09 19.80
N ILE A 96 -1.00 12.03 19.40
CA ILE A 96 -0.17 11.90 18.19
C ILE A 96 0.63 10.59 18.19
N HIS A 97 1.20 10.22 19.34
CA HIS A 97 1.96 8.97 19.52
C HIS A 97 1.15 7.71 19.22
N ASP A 98 -0.16 7.72 19.49
CA ASP A 98 -1.03 6.55 19.21
C ASP A 98 -1.38 6.46 17.72
N LEU A 99 -1.17 7.54 16.96
CA LEU A 99 -1.51 7.67 15.55
C LEU A 99 -0.31 7.63 14.61
N GLU A 100 0.92 7.50 15.09
CA GLU A 100 2.14 7.58 14.27
C GLU A 100 2.09 6.67 13.04
N GLY A 101 1.79 5.39 13.23
CA GLY A 101 1.68 4.43 12.13
C GLY A 101 0.53 4.79 11.17
N ALA A 102 -0.59 5.27 11.69
CA ALA A 102 -1.74 5.64 10.89
C ALA A 102 -1.49 6.93 10.09
N LEU A 103 -0.78 7.91 10.68
CA LEU A 103 -0.31 9.13 10.03
C LEU A 103 0.62 8.80 8.87
N LEU A 104 1.63 7.95 9.08
CA LEU A 104 2.56 7.52 8.04
C LEU A 104 1.85 6.80 6.88
N VAL A 105 0.88 5.93 7.16
CA VAL A 105 0.07 5.23 6.14
C VAL A 105 -0.85 6.18 5.37
N SER A 106 -1.37 7.19 6.07
CA SER A 106 -2.31 8.14 5.47
C SER A 106 -1.64 9.05 4.46
N VAL A 107 -0.41 9.46 4.76
CA VAL A 107 0.39 10.42 3.99
C VAL A 107 1.24 9.72 2.92
N GLY A 108 1.34 8.38 3.00
CA GLY A 108 1.99 7.54 2.02
C GLY A 108 1.29 7.51 0.65
N PRO A 109 2.00 7.03 -0.37
CA PRO A 109 1.50 7.00 -1.75
C PRO A 109 0.32 6.05 -1.95
N CYS A 110 -0.28 6.10 -3.15
CA CYS A 110 -1.30 5.14 -3.55
C CYS A 110 -0.71 3.71 -3.59
N GLY A 111 -1.44 2.73 -3.05
CA GLY A 111 -0.97 1.36 -2.92
C GLY A 111 -0.89 0.62 -4.26
N ALA A 112 0.23 -0.06 -4.51
CA ALA A 112 0.44 -0.90 -5.69
C ALA A 112 -0.54 -2.07 -5.82
N MET A 113 -1.19 -2.46 -4.71
CA MET A 113 -2.20 -3.52 -4.67
C MET A 113 -3.33 -3.32 -5.68
N ALA A 114 -3.70 -2.08 -5.98
CA ALA A 114 -4.75 -1.79 -6.94
C ALA A 114 -4.43 -2.33 -8.34
N LEU A 115 -3.14 -2.49 -8.71
CA LEU A 115 -2.74 -3.11 -9.97
C LEU A 115 -3.00 -4.61 -10.02
N ALA A 116 -2.85 -5.30 -8.88
CA ALA A 116 -3.22 -6.71 -8.78
C ALA A 116 -4.72 -6.89 -9.03
N PHE A 117 -5.55 -5.95 -8.56
CA PHE A 117 -6.98 -5.95 -8.88
C PHE A 117 -7.26 -5.64 -10.36
N CYS A 118 -6.56 -4.68 -10.96
CA CYS A 118 -6.67 -4.44 -12.41
C CYS A 118 -6.40 -5.71 -13.22
N ALA A 119 -5.34 -6.43 -12.89
CA ALA A 119 -5.01 -7.70 -13.53
C ALA A 119 -6.07 -8.79 -13.27
N ALA A 120 -6.57 -8.90 -12.03
CA ALA A 120 -7.57 -9.90 -11.66
C ALA A 120 -8.95 -9.67 -12.33
N TYR A 121 -9.30 -8.42 -12.61
CA TYR A 121 -10.60 -8.02 -13.16
C TYR A 121 -10.54 -7.56 -14.63
N ASN A 122 -9.41 -7.74 -15.33
CA ASN A 122 -9.21 -7.26 -16.72
C ASN A 122 -9.55 -5.78 -16.93
N VAL A 123 -9.14 -4.94 -15.98
CA VAL A 123 -9.26 -3.47 -16.07
C VAL A 123 -7.91 -2.89 -16.50
N SER A 124 -7.93 -1.85 -17.35
CA SER A 124 -6.69 -1.20 -17.80
C SER A 124 -5.92 -0.59 -16.61
N PRO A 125 -4.61 -0.90 -16.46
CA PRO A 125 -3.79 -0.36 -15.37
C PRO A 125 -3.31 1.07 -15.65
N ASP A 126 -3.43 1.55 -16.88
CA ASP A 126 -2.85 2.78 -17.42
C ASP A 126 -3.02 4.02 -16.52
N GLY A 127 -4.26 4.34 -16.16
CA GLY A 127 -4.55 5.49 -15.30
C GLY A 127 -4.04 5.31 -13.88
N LEU A 128 -4.06 4.08 -13.38
CA LEU A 128 -3.66 3.76 -12.02
C LEU A 128 -2.14 3.83 -11.85
N VAL A 129 -1.36 3.30 -12.80
CA VAL A 129 0.11 3.33 -12.76
C VAL A 129 0.61 4.77 -12.76
N LYS A 130 0.02 5.63 -13.59
CA LYS A 130 0.31 7.08 -13.61
C LYS A 130 -0.05 7.77 -12.30
N ALA A 131 -1.22 7.46 -11.73
CA ALA A 131 -1.65 8.01 -10.45
C ALA A 131 -0.74 7.57 -9.30
N ILE A 132 -0.32 6.29 -9.27
CA ILE A 132 0.65 5.77 -8.30
C ILE A 132 1.96 6.55 -8.44
N PHE A 133 2.54 6.66 -9.64
CA PHE A 133 3.77 7.41 -9.87
C PHE A 133 3.68 8.87 -9.41
N LEU A 134 2.62 9.57 -9.80
CA LEU A 134 2.39 10.95 -9.39
C LEU A 134 2.27 11.06 -7.86
N SER A 135 1.45 10.20 -7.24
CA SER A 135 1.29 10.18 -5.79
C SER A 135 2.59 9.83 -5.05
N THR A 136 3.44 8.95 -5.61
CA THR A 136 4.75 8.64 -5.04
C THR A 136 5.68 9.84 -5.03
N ALA A 137 5.76 10.57 -6.14
CA ALA A 137 6.57 11.78 -6.21
C ALA A 137 6.08 12.86 -5.24
N LEU A 138 4.75 13.10 -5.18
CA LEU A 138 4.17 14.07 -4.24
C LEU A 138 4.29 13.62 -2.78
N SER A 139 4.22 12.31 -2.51
CA SER A 139 4.28 11.78 -1.14
C SER A 139 5.62 12.03 -0.45
N LEU A 140 6.71 12.19 -1.20
CA LEU A 140 8.03 12.51 -0.63
C LEU A 140 7.97 13.81 0.19
N LEU A 141 7.31 14.83 -0.35
CA LEU A 141 7.13 16.12 0.34
C LEU A 141 6.23 15.98 1.57
N SER A 142 5.12 15.25 1.44
CA SER A 142 4.16 15.11 2.54
C SER A 142 4.69 14.26 3.69
N ILE A 143 5.44 13.19 3.38
CA ILE A 143 6.10 12.34 4.37
C ILE A 143 7.16 13.14 5.15
N ILE A 144 8.02 13.92 4.45
CA ILE A 144 9.03 14.75 5.12
C ILE A 144 8.38 15.72 6.11
N LEU A 145 7.29 16.37 5.70
CA LEU A 145 6.58 17.34 6.53
C LEU A 145 5.92 16.67 7.76
N MET A 146 5.41 15.45 7.60
CA MET A 146 4.79 14.70 8.70
C MET A 146 5.80 14.09 9.67
N ILE A 147 6.96 13.67 9.20
CA ILE A 147 8.05 13.21 10.07
C ILE A 147 8.52 14.34 10.99
N GLN A 148 8.48 15.60 10.55
CA GLN A 148 8.83 16.74 11.40
C GLN A 148 7.79 17.04 12.49
N LEU A 149 6.54 16.62 12.29
CA LEU A 149 5.43 16.84 13.23
C LEU A 149 5.37 15.76 14.33
N LEU A 150 5.98 14.61 14.06
CA LEU A 150 5.95 13.38 14.87
C LEU A 150 7.14 13.37 15.83
#